data_AF-A0A9W4M793-F1
#
_entry.id   AF-A0A9W4M793-F1
#
_cell.length_a   1.000
_cell.length_b   1.000
_cell.length_c   1.000
_cell.angle_alpha   90.00
_cell.angle_beta   90.00
_cell.angle_gamma   90.00
#
_symmetry.space_group_name_H-M   'P 1'
#
loop_
_entity.id
_entity.type
_entity.pdbx_description
1 polymer ?
#
loop_
_entity_poly.entity_id
_entity_poly.type
_entity_poly.pdbx_seq_one_letter_code
_entity_poly.pdbx_strand_id
1 'polypeptide(L)'
;MLRDPDRFDALARELSNCPSGQQGGNLGQIGRGDTVPEFEQALFKFGASGVLRDLIKTRYGFHIVAVDRSIPGKKLPFETVSGQIAERLRAKVEEKAVRQYVRVLAGQAKLVGVDLDGTQTPLVQ
;
A
#
# COMPACT_ATOMS: atom_id res chain seq x y z
N MET A 1 27.42 -9.31 -0.87
CA MET A 1 26.47 -8.24 -1.18
C MET A 1 27.15 -6.87 -1.34
N LEU A 2 27.71 -6.23 -0.31
CA LEU A 2 28.35 -4.89 -0.47
C LEU A 2 29.62 -4.86 -1.33
N ARG A 3 30.27 -6.00 -1.56
CA ARG A 3 31.46 -6.15 -2.42
C ARG A 3 31.15 -6.77 -3.79
N ASP A 4 29.95 -7.30 -3.97
CA ASP A 4 29.54 -8.04 -5.17
C ASP A 4 28.00 -8.03 -5.26
N PRO A 5 27.43 -7.00 -5.93
CA PRO A 5 25.99 -6.84 -6.11
C PRO A 5 25.36 -7.95 -6.95
N ASP A 6 26.13 -8.56 -7.86
CA ASP A 6 25.67 -9.59 -8.80
C ASP A 6 25.32 -10.91 -8.11
N ARG A 7 25.64 -11.04 -6.82
CA ARG A 7 25.25 -12.19 -5.97
C ARG A 7 23.93 -12.00 -5.23
N PHE A 8 23.28 -10.84 -5.38
CA PHE A 8 22.06 -10.54 -4.62
C PHE A 8 20.93 -11.50 -4.99
N ASP A 9 20.75 -11.79 -6.28
CA ASP A 9 19.72 -12.68 -6.78
C ASP A 9 19.91 -14.13 -6.29
N ALA A 10 21.15 -14.62 -6.27
CA ALA A 10 21.51 -15.95 -5.79
C ALA A 10 21.23 -16.09 -4.29
N LEU A 11 21.63 -15.09 -3.50
CA LEU A 11 21.36 -15.05 -2.06
C LEU A 11 19.86 -14.89 -1.77
N ALA A 12 19.12 -14.14 -2.59
CA ALA A 12 17.69 -14.03 -2.46
C ALA A 12 16.98 -15.37 -2.76
N ARG A 13 17.45 -16.15 -3.73
CA ARG A 13 16.92 -17.51 -3.99
C ARG A 13 17.18 -18.47 -2.83
N GLU A 14 18.34 -18.36 -2.19
CA GLU A 14 18.77 -19.28 -1.13
C GLU A 14 18.21 -18.93 0.25
N LEU A 15 18.12 -17.64 0.58
CA LEU A 15 17.88 -17.15 1.95
C LEU A 15 16.57 -16.39 2.13
N SER A 16 15.86 -16.01 1.06
CA SER A 16 14.64 -15.21 1.20
C SER A 16 13.44 -16.06 1.59
N ASN A 17 12.73 -15.64 2.64
CA ASN A 17 11.43 -16.20 3.02
C ASN A 17 10.25 -15.60 2.24
N CYS A 18 10.49 -14.63 1.35
CA CYS A 18 9.45 -14.02 0.52
C CYS A 18 9.17 -14.88 -0.73
N PRO A 19 7.93 -14.99 -1.23
CA PRO A 19 7.64 -15.68 -2.49
C PRO A 19 8.46 -15.16 -3.69
N SER A 20 8.87 -13.88 -3.66
CA SER A 20 9.76 -13.31 -4.69
C SER A 20 11.17 -13.91 -4.68
N GLY A 21 11.57 -14.63 -3.62
CA GLY A 21 12.85 -15.32 -3.52
C GLY A 21 13.12 -16.25 -4.70
N GLN A 22 12.10 -16.97 -5.18
CA GLN A 22 12.23 -17.86 -6.36
C GLN A 22 12.63 -17.10 -7.64
N GLN A 23 12.28 -15.81 -7.71
CA GLN A 23 12.61 -14.91 -8.81
C GLN A 23 13.80 -14.00 -8.47
N GLY A 24 14.67 -14.43 -7.55
CA GLY A 24 15.85 -13.66 -7.15
C GLY A 24 15.51 -12.42 -6.31
N GLY A 25 14.36 -12.41 -5.65
CA GLY A 25 13.91 -11.28 -4.82
C GLY A 25 13.32 -10.12 -5.61
N ASN A 26 13.10 -10.27 -6.92
CA ASN A 26 12.60 -9.20 -7.78
C ASN A 26 11.14 -8.84 -7.46
N LEU A 27 10.88 -7.55 -7.24
CA LEU A 27 9.54 -6.99 -6.96
C LEU A 27 8.99 -6.15 -8.13
N GLY A 28 9.74 -6.01 -9.23
CA GLY A 28 9.37 -5.16 -10.35
C GLY A 28 9.40 -3.68 -10.00
N GLN A 29 8.57 -2.90 -10.68
CA GLN A 29 8.43 -1.47 -10.42
C GLN A 29 7.43 -1.24 -9.28
N ILE A 30 7.91 -0.61 -8.22
CA ILE A 30 7.11 -0.26 -7.05
C ILE A 30 6.83 1.25 -7.01
N GLY A 31 5.57 1.60 -6.74
CA GLY A 31 5.08 2.94 -6.48
C GLY A 31 4.71 3.14 -5.00
N ARG A 32 4.18 4.33 -4.71
CA ARG A 32 3.63 4.63 -3.38
C ARG A 32 2.33 3.87 -3.17
N GLY A 33 2.21 3.20 -2.03
CA GLY A 33 1.04 2.40 -1.66
C GLY A 33 1.12 0.92 -2.04
N ASP A 34 2.15 0.51 -2.78
CA ASP A 34 2.32 -0.89 -3.22
C ASP A 34 2.95 -1.78 -2.14
N THR A 35 3.56 -1.18 -1.12
CA THR A 35 4.30 -1.90 -0.07
C THR A 35 3.87 -1.45 1.33
N VAL A 36 4.32 -2.18 2.36
CA VAL A 36 4.01 -1.80 3.75
C VAL A 36 4.70 -0.47 4.12
N PRO A 37 4.07 0.37 4.96
CA PRO A 37 4.57 1.72 5.24
C PRO A 37 6.02 1.78 5.72
N GLU A 38 6.47 0.79 6.51
CA GLU A 38 7.82 0.73 7.05
C GLU A 38 8.86 0.48 5.96
N PHE A 39 8.51 -0.36 4.98
CA PHE A 39 9.35 -0.66 3.82
C PHE A 39 9.37 0.52 2.84
N GLU A 40 8.20 1.09 2.58
CA GLU A 40 8.05 2.27 1.73
C GLU A 40 8.92 3.43 2.26
N GLN A 41 8.82 3.74 3.55
CA GLN A 41 9.58 4.83 4.15
C GLN A 41 11.09 4.66 4.00
N ALA A 42 11.60 3.44 4.20
CA ALA A 42 13.03 3.17 4.06
C ALA A 42 13.52 3.33 2.61
N LEU A 43 12.74 2.85 1.64
CA LEU A 43 13.04 3.02 0.21
C LEU A 43 13.07 4.48 -0.22
N PHE A 44 12.03 5.24 0.12
CA PHE A 44 11.95 6.66 -0.26
C PHE A 44 12.94 7.52 0.51
N LYS A 45 13.36 7.12 1.72
CA LYS A 45 14.47 7.76 2.45
C LYS A 45 15.81 7.50 1.78
N PHE A 46 16.04 6.30 1.25
CA PHE A 46 17.28 5.97 0.53
C PHE A 46 17.42 6.78 -0.76
N GLY A 47 16.35 6.89 -1.56
CA GLY A 47 16.24 7.83 -2.69
C GLY A 47 17.19 7.60 -3.87
N ALA A 48 18.13 6.66 -3.75
CA ALA A 48 19.15 6.34 -4.74
C ALA A 48 19.04 4.88 -5.22
N SER A 49 19.89 4.49 -6.16
CA SER A 49 20.09 3.09 -6.56
C SER A 49 21.23 2.46 -5.73
N GLY A 50 21.22 1.13 -5.64
CA GLY A 50 22.19 0.32 -4.90
C GLY A 50 21.57 -0.45 -3.74
N VAL A 51 22.43 -1.13 -2.98
CA VAL A 51 22.03 -1.92 -1.81
C VAL A 51 21.90 -1.00 -0.59
N LEU A 52 20.75 -1.06 0.08
CA LEU A 52 20.52 -0.37 1.34
C LEU A 52 21.46 -0.96 2.41
N ARG A 53 22.20 -0.10 3.09
CA ARG A 53 23.12 -0.51 4.17
C ARG A 53 22.37 -0.84 5.46
N ASP A 54 21.22 -0.21 5.66
CA ASP A 54 20.38 -0.40 6.84
C ASP A 54 19.38 -1.53 6.60
N LEU A 55 19.20 -2.35 7.64
CA LEU A 55 18.22 -3.43 7.63
C LEU A 55 16.82 -2.87 7.91
N ILE A 56 15.86 -3.20 7.05
CA ILE A 56 14.49 -2.70 7.20
C ILE A 56 13.70 -3.67 8.05
N LYS A 57 13.19 -3.21 9.20
CA LYS A 57 12.27 -3.98 10.03
C LYS A 57 10.82 -3.71 9.61
N THR A 58 10.06 -4.77 9.40
CA THR A 58 8.62 -4.73 9.12
C THR A 58 7.90 -5.76 9.99
N ARG A 59 6.56 -5.80 9.93
CA ARG A 59 5.77 -6.89 10.51
C ARG A 59 6.12 -8.29 10.00
N TYR A 60 6.79 -8.39 8.85
CA TYR A 60 7.21 -9.65 8.23
C TYR A 60 8.64 -10.06 8.60
N GLY A 61 9.31 -9.30 9.47
CA GLY A 61 10.70 -9.53 9.86
C GLY A 61 11.64 -8.50 9.24
N PHE A 62 12.83 -8.94 8.86
CA PHE A 62 13.92 -8.09 8.40
C PHE A 62 14.16 -8.22 6.90
N HIS A 63 14.40 -7.09 6.24
CA HIS A 63 14.58 -7.03 4.79
C HIS A 63 15.90 -6.36 4.44
N ILE A 64 16.66 -7.01 3.57
CA ILE A 64 17.79 -6.42 2.85
C ILE A 64 17.28 -6.08 1.46
N VAL A 65 17.53 -4.86 1.01
CA VAL A 65 16.95 -4.33 -0.23
C VAL A 65 18.03 -3.82 -1.15
N ALA A 66 17.93 -4.19 -2.42
CA ALA A 66 18.69 -3.62 -3.52
C ALA A 66 17.73 -2.85 -4.44
N VAL A 67 18.09 -1.63 -4.79
CA VAL A 67 17.32 -0.78 -5.69
C VAL A 67 18.09 -0.64 -7.00
N ASP A 68 17.60 -1.26 -8.07
CA ASP A 68 18.28 -1.17 -9.37
C ASP A 68 18.16 0.23 -9.97
N ARG A 69 16.96 0.82 -9.89
CA ARG A 69 16.66 2.13 -10.47
C ARG A 69 15.69 2.92 -9.60
N SER A 70 16.04 4.18 -9.35
CA SER A 70 15.14 5.17 -8.73
C SER A 70 14.68 6.15 -9.80
N ILE A 71 13.36 6.30 -9.97
CA ILE A 71 12.75 7.26 -10.89
C ILE A 71 12.01 8.31 -10.06
N PRO A 72 12.40 9.59 -10.12
CA PRO A 72 11.71 10.62 -9.36
C PRO A 72 10.29 10.80 -9.89
N GLY A 73 9.33 10.74 -8.98
CA GLY A 73 7.93 11.06 -9.29
C GLY A 73 7.81 12.51 -9.76
N LYS A 74 6.98 12.73 -10.78
CA LYS A 74 6.63 14.08 -11.25
C LYS A 74 5.26 14.46 -10.71
N LYS A 75 5.15 15.67 -10.15
CA LYS A 75 3.83 16.24 -9.81
C LYS A 75 3.11 16.54 -11.11
N LEU A 76 1.96 15.90 -11.32
CA LEU A 76 1.10 16.19 -12.46
C LEU A 76 0.34 17.49 -12.22
N PRO A 77 0.11 18.33 -13.25
CA PRO A 77 -0.75 19.49 -13.15
C PRO A 77 -2.16 19.10 -12.69
N PHE A 78 -2.77 19.92 -11.84
CA PHE A 78 -4.12 19.66 -11.32
C PHE A 78 -5.13 19.40 -12.45
N GLU A 79 -5.08 20.20 -13.52
CA GLU A 79 -5.97 20.06 -14.67
C GLU A 79 -5.93 18.64 -15.29
N THR A 80 -4.76 18.01 -15.32
CA THR A 80 -4.57 16.67 -15.88
C THR A 80 -5.18 15.57 -15.00
N VAL A 81 -5.32 15.81 -13.70
CA VAL A 81 -5.78 14.81 -12.73
C VAL A 81 -7.12 15.16 -12.06
N SER A 82 -7.69 16.33 -12.37
CA SER A 82 -8.90 16.87 -11.75
C SER A 82 -10.09 15.92 -11.88
N GLY A 83 -10.28 15.31 -13.06
CA GLY A 83 -11.33 14.32 -13.32
C GLY A 83 -11.21 13.09 -12.40
N GLN A 84 -10.02 12.48 -12.34
CA GLN A 84 -9.75 11.32 -11.48
C GLN A 84 -9.93 11.66 -9.99
N ILE A 85 -9.51 12.85 -9.58
CA ILE A 85 -9.71 13.34 -8.22
C ILE A 85 -11.22 13.44 -7.92
N ALA A 86 -11.99 14.05 -8.83
CA ALA A 86 -13.43 14.22 -8.66
C ALA A 86 -14.17 12.88 -8.59
N GLU A 87 -13.84 11.92 -9.46
CA GLU A 87 -14.39 10.56 -9.42
C GLU A 87 -14.10 9.88 -8.08
N ARG A 88 -12.85 9.92 -7.62
CA ARG A 88 -12.46 9.33 -6.34
C ARG A 88 -13.19 9.98 -5.16
N LEU A 89 -13.39 11.29 -5.19
CA LEU A 89 -14.12 12.00 -4.15
C LEU A 89 -15.61 11.65 -4.18
N ARG A 90 -16.23 11.55 -5.37
CA ARG A 90 -17.62 11.10 -5.51
C ARG A 90 -17.82 9.70 -4.96
N ALA A 91 -16.97 8.75 -5.35
CA ALA A 91 -17.03 7.37 -4.86
C ALA A 91 -16.94 7.30 -3.33
N LYS A 92 -16.07 8.09 -2.71
CA LYS A 92 -15.95 8.17 -1.23
C LYS A 92 -17.22 8.71 -0.56
N VAL A 93 -17.81 9.76 -1.12
CA VAL A 93 -19.03 10.35 -0.57
C VAL A 93 -20.19 9.38 -0.73
N GLU A 94 -20.29 8.72 -1.89
CA GLU A 94 -21.29 7.71 -2.17
C GLU A 94 -21.18 6.51 -1.22
N GLU A 95 -19.97 5.97 -1.01
CA GLU A 95 -19.74 4.88 -0.05
C GLU A 95 -20.19 5.28 1.36
N LYS A 96 -19.86 6.51 1.80
CA LYS A 96 -20.29 7.03 3.11
C LYS A 96 -21.81 7.15 3.18
N ALA A 97 -22.45 7.71 2.15
CA ALA A 97 -23.89 7.91 2.09
C ALA A 97 -24.66 6.58 2.08
N VAL A 98 -24.22 5.61 1.27
CA VAL A 98 -24.81 4.26 1.22
C VAL A 98 -24.68 3.58 2.57
N ARG A 99 -23.48 3.62 3.19
CA ARG A 99 -23.26 3.03 4.51
C ARG A 99 -24.18 3.66 5.56
N GLN A 100 -24.34 4.98 5.56
CA GLN A 100 -25.25 5.68 6.47
C GLN A 100 -26.71 5.29 6.22
N TYR A 101 -27.13 5.23 4.96
CA TYR A 101 -28.48 4.83 4.58
C TYR A 101 -28.81 3.41 5.05
N VAL A 102 -27.89 2.45 4.85
CA VAL A 102 -28.03 1.08 5.35
C VAL A 102 -28.16 1.05 6.87
N ARG A 103 -27.39 1.86 7.61
CA ARG A 103 -27.51 1.93 9.08
C ARG A 103 -28.87 2.47 9.54
N VAL A 104 -29.46 3.42 8.81
CA VAL A 104 -30.81 3.92 9.09
C VAL A 104 -31.85 2.82 8.87
N LEU A 105 -31.78 2.12 7.74
CA LEU A 105 -32.68 0.99 7.46
C LEU A 105 -32.53 -0.13 8.50
N ALA A 106 -31.30 -0.46 8.90
CA ALA A 106 -31.02 -1.43 9.94
C ALA A 106 -31.65 -1.03 11.28
N GLY A 107 -31.58 0.25 11.67
CA GLY A 107 -32.20 0.75 12.90
C GLY A 107 -33.74 0.75 12.89
N GLN A 108 -34.35 0.69 11.71
CA GLN A 108 -35.81 0.65 11.52
C GLN A 108 -36.35 -0.77 11.31
N ALA A 109 -35.48 -1.77 11.15
CA ALA A 109 -35.86 -3.15 10.86
C ALA A 109 -35.64 -4.09 12.05
N LYS A 110 -36.41 -5.17 12.11
CA LYS A 110 -36.11 -6.29 13.01
C LYS A 110 -35.10 -7.22 12.34
N LEU A 111 -33.83 -7.16 12.77
CA LEU A 111 -32.77 -8.03 12.28
C LEU A 111 -32.74 -9.34 13.06
N VAL A 112 -32.49 -10.46 12.37
CA VAL A 112 -32.35 -11.80 12.97
C VAL A 112 -31.10 -12.46 12.40
N GLY A 113 -30.18 -12.91 13.26
CA GLY A 113 -28.98 -13.64 12.85
C GLY A 113 -27.82 -12.79 12.31
N VAL A 114 -27.97 -11.46 12.28
CA VAL A 114 -26.92 -10.51 11.87
C VAL A 114 -26.95 -9.32 12.83
N ASP A 115 -25.76 -8.89 13.26
CA ASP A 115 -25.57 -7.66 14.03
C ASP A 115 -25.07 -6.55 13.10
N LEU A 116 -25.87 -5.50 12.96
CA LEU A 116 -25.53 -4.31 12.18
C LEU A 116 -25.73 -3.10 13.10
N ASP A 117 -24.70 -2.24 13.19
CA ASP A 117 -24.76 -0.97 13.93
C ASP A 117 -25.87 -0.05 13.37
N GLY A 118 -27.10 -0.22 13.85
CA GLY A 118 -28.26 0.57 13.45
C GLY A 118 -28.24 1.97 14.08
N THR A 119 -28.74 2.97 13.35
CA THR A 119 -28.94 4.34 13.86
C THR A 119 -30.35 4.82 13.52
N GLN A 120 -30.99 5.56 14.41
CA GLN A 120 -32.28 6.21 14.13
C GLN A 120 -32.11 7.62 13.54
N THR A 121 -30.89 8.15 13.54
CA THR A 121 -30.61 9.52 13.09
C THR A 121 -29.91 9.51 11.73
N PRO A 122 -30.36 10.30 10.74
CA PRO A 122 -29.76 10.35 9.41
C PRO A 122 -28.38 11.02 9.38
N LEU A 123 -27.99 11.73 10.43
CA LEU A 123 -26.69 12.37 10.57
C LEU A 123 -25.79 11.56 11.50
N VAL A 124 -24.81 10.87 10.92
CA VAL A 124 -23.67 10.31 11.64
C VAL A 124 -22.45 11.06 11.13
N GLN A 125 -21.92 12.00 11.93
CA GLN A 125 -20.77 12.83 11.56
C GLN A 125 -19.56 11.96 11.22
#